data_AF-A0A3S3NXK7-F1
#
_entry.id   AF-A0A3S3NXK7-F1
#
_cell.length_a   1.000
_cell.length_b   1.000
_cell.length_c   1.000
_cell.angle_alpha   90.00
_cell.angle_beta   90.00
_cell.angle_gamma   90.00
#
_symmetry.space_group_name_H-M   'P 1'
#
loop_
_entity.id
_entity.type
_entity.pdbx_description
1 polymer ?
#
loop_
_entity_poly.entity_id
_entity_poly.type
_entity_poly.pdbx_seq_one_letter_code
_entity_poly.pdbx_strand_id
1 'polypeptide(L)'
;MADAINAIGPGYKVPSYNDLREKIIGKIVEVNDFMEHYMSCWSQTKCSVVANGWTNERQSALINFLCNYKKCSSIFKIFDKIVLLVGLDNIVQFITDNDATYKAVGKRAVEKYGTFYWTACAAHCIDLMLEDMAKPDLFPVNACTIERAWKVTKVHLE
;
A
#
# COMPACT_ATOMS: atom_id res chain seq x y z
N MET A 1 -3.60 20.53 -7.84
CA MET A 1 -2.63 21.63 -7.66
C MET A 1 -3.30 22.99 -7.81
N ALA A 2 -4.05 23.22 -8.91
CA ALA A 2 -4.84 24.45 -9.09
C ALA A 2 -5.82 24.69 -7.92
N ASP A 3 -6.52 23.64 -7.45
CA ASP A 3 -7.46 23.76 -6.32
C ASP A 3 -6.78 24.09 -4.99
N ALA A 4 -5.56 23.59 -4.78
CA ALA A 4 -4.78 23.88 -3.58
C ALA A 4 -4.28 25.34 -3.55
N ILE A 5 -3.92 25.89 -4.71
CA ILE A 5 -3.55 27.30 -4.86
C ILE A 5 -4.78 28.19 -4.64
N ASN A 6 -5.94 27.77 -5.15
CA ASN A 6 -7.20 28.49 -4.99
C ASN A 6 -7.67 28.53 -3.52
N ALA A 7 -7.43 27.44 -2.76
CA ALA A 7 -7.80 27.34 -1.34
C ALA A 7 -7.00 28.27 -0.40
N ILE A 8 -5.79 28.69 -0.78
CA ILE A 8 -4.98 29.64 0.02
C ILE A 8 -5.57 31.06 -0.03
N GLY A 9 -6.38 31.36 -1.05
CA GLY A 9 -7.09 32.61 -1.20
C GLY A 9 -6.30 33.71 -1.93
N PRO A 10 -6.97 34.85 -2.20
CA PRO A 10 -6.39 35.98 -2.91
C PRO A 10 -5.24 36.61 -2.11
N GLY A 11 -4.05 36.69 -2.71
CA GLY A 11 -2.83 37.20 -2.08
C GLY A 11 -1.67 36.21 -2.03
N TYR A 12 -1.88 34.95 -2.44
CA TYR A 12 -0.82 33.99 -2.59
C TYR A 12 0.22 34.47 -3.61
N LYS A 13 1.48 34.61 -3.15
CA LYS A 13 2.62 34.87 -4.02
C LYS A 13 3.26 33.55 -4.40
N VAL A 14 3.33 33.30 -5.70
CA VAL A 14 4.03 32.14 -6.25
C VAL A 14 5.50 32.21 -5.77
N PRO A 15 6.08 31.09 -5.30
CA PRO A 15 7.47 31.05 -4.89
C PRO A 15 8.40 31.56 -5.99
N SER A 16 9.38 32.38 -5.62
CA SER A 16 10.41 32.79 -6.58
C SER A 16 11.34 31.62 -6.92
N TYR A 17 12.12 31.75 -7.99
CA TYR A 17 13.16 30.78 -8.33
C TYR A 17 14.11 30.49 -7.15
N ASN A 18 14.49 31.52 -6.40
CA ASN A 18 15.37 31.38 -5.23
C ASN A 18 14.65 30.67 -4.08
N ASP A 19 13.37 30.95 -3.85
CA ASP A 19 12.58 30.24 -2.83
C ASP A 19 12.45 28.74 -3.15
N LEU A 20 12.25 28.39 -4.43
CA LEU A 20 12.23 27.00 -4.87
C LEU A 20 13.59 26.33 -4.70
N ARG A 21 14.65 26.98 -5.17
CA ARG A 21 16.01 26.44 -5.19
C ARG A 21 16.61 26.25 -3.80
N GLU A 22 16.27 27.11 -2.86
CA GLU A 22 16.93 27.12 -1.54
C GLU A 22 16.00 26.65 -0.43
N LYS A 23 14.82 27.26 -0.28
CA LYS A 23 13.92 26.96 0.86
C LYS A 23 13.16 25.67 0.65
N ILE A 24 12.62 25.45 -0.55
CA ILE A 24 11.82 24.25 -0.84
C ILE A 24 12.73 23.04 -1.01
N ILE A 25 13.83 23.17 -1.76
CA ILE A 25 14.84 22.10 -1.84
C ILE A 25 15.52 21.85 -0.49
N GLY A 26 15.72 22.88 0.35
CA GLY A 26 16.26 22.69 1.70
C GLY A 26 15.40 21.78 2.58
N LYS A 27 14.07 21.74 2.36
CA LYS A 27 13.16 20.78 3.03
C LYS A 27 13.31 19.34 2.55
N ILE A 28 14.05 19.08 1.46
CA ILE A 28 14.37 17.70 1.03
C ILE A 28 15.27 16.99 2.06
N VAL A 29 15.99 17.73 2.91
CA VAL A 29 16.71 17.14 4.05
C VAL A 29 15.76 16.35 4.97
N GLU A 30 14.52 16.83 5.18
CA GLU A 30 13.49 16.15 5.96
C GLU A 30 12.99 14.85 5.29
N VAL A 31 13.07 14.80 3.95
CA VAL A 31 12.75 13.59 3.17
C VAL A 31 13.84 12.53 3.33
N ASN A 32 15.10 12.92 3.53
CA ASN A 32 16.18 11.94 3.71
C ASN A 32 16.03 11.14 5.01
N ASP A 33 15.66 11.78 6.12
CA ASP A 33 15.37 11.09 7.39
C ASP A 33 14.20 10.10 7.24
N PHE A 34 13.17 10.49 6.47
CA PHE A 34 12.08 9.60 6.11
C PHE A 34 12.56 8.42 5.24
N MET A 35 13.48 8.67 4.30
CA MET A 35 14.04 7.65 3.42
C MET A 35 14.90 6.63 4.17
N GLU A 36 15.62 7.00 5.24
CA GLU A 36 16.36 6.04 6.07
C GLU A 36 15.46 4.93 6.62
N HIS A 37 14.24 5.27 7.04
CA HIS A 37 13.25 4.29 7.49
C HIS A 37 12.93 3.25 6.40
N TYR A 38 12.81 3.67 5.14
CA TYR A 38 12.50 2.78 4.03
C TYR A 38 13.71 2.00 3.54
N MET A 39 14.89 2.61 3.55
CA MET A 39 16.16 1.96 3.23
C MET A 39 16.51 0.86 4.23
N SER A 40 16.11 1.01 5.50
CA SER A 40 16.32 -0.02 6.54
C SER A 40 15.75 -1.40 6.16
N CYS A 41 14.77 -1.44 5.26
CA CYS A 41 14.09 -2.64 4.81
C CYS A 41 14.75 -3.33 3.60
N TRP A 42 15.66 -2.67 2.89
CA TRP A 42 16.22 -3.15 1.63
C TRP A 42 17.04 -4.44 1.77
N SER A 43 17.70 -4.64 2.92
CA SER A 43 18.46 -5.87 3.20
C SER A 43 17.57 -7.12 3.17
N GLN A 44 16.30 -6.98 3.57
CA GLN A 44 15.34 -8.06 3.78
C GLN A 44 14.45 -8.30 2.56
N THR A 45 13.76 -7.26 2.04
CA THR A 45 12.85 -7.43 0.90
C THR A 45 13.53 -7.44 -0.45
N LYS A 46 14.79 -6.99 -0.47
CA LYS A 46 15.47 -6.56 -1.68
C LYS A 46 14.71 -5.42 -2.36
N CYS A 47 15.32 -4.86 -3.38
CA CYS A 47 14.71 -3.81 -4.19
C CYS A 47 14.98 -4.08 -5.67
N SER A 48 14.10 -3.59 -6.51
CA SER A 48 14.27 -3.51 -7.95
C SER A 48 14.67 -2.08 -8.29
N VAL A 49 15.81 -1.92 -8.93
CA VAL A 49 16.25 -0.63 -9.45
C VAL A 49 15.85 -0.55 -10.92
N VAL A 50 15.05 0.44 -11.27
CA VAL A 50 14.65 0.76 -12.63
C VAL A 50 15.52 1.91 -13.10
N ALA A 51 16.27 1.69 -14.17
CA ALA A 51 17.01 2.73 -14.86
C ALA A 51 16.28 3.06 -16.16
N ASN A 52 15.98 4.33 -16.41
CA ASN A 52 15.38 4.80 -17.65
C ASN A 52 16.21 5.94 -18.25
N GLY A 53 16.53 5.84 -19.54
CA GLY A 53 17.31 6.84 -20.25
C GLY A 53 16.42 7.72 -21.13
N TRP A 54 16.77 9.00 -21.24
CA TRP A 54 16.26 9.87 -22.28
C TRP A 54 17.35 10.82 -22.78
N THR A 55 17.25 11.23 -24.03
CA THR A 55 18.15 12.22 -24.62
C THR A 55 17.38 13.52 -24.79
N ASN A 56 17.92 14.62 -24.27
CA ASN A 56 17.31 15.92 -24.46
C ASN A 56 17.56 16.48 -25.87
N GLU A 57 16.90 17.59 -26.21
CA GLU A 57 17.05 18.26 -27.52
C GLU A 57 18.48 18.72 -27.82
N ARG A 58 19.34 18.84 -26.80
CA ARG A 58 20.76 19.19 -26.92
C ARG A 58 21.68 17.97 -27.02
N GLN A 59 21.15 16.79 -27.33
CA GLN A 59 21.85 15.51 -27.41
C GLN A 59 22.56 15.08 -26.11
N SER A 60 22.17 15.64 -24.96
CA SER A 60 22.69 15.19 -23.67
C SER A 60 21.87 14.00 -23.18
N ALA A 61 22.54 12.88 -22.89
CA ALA A 61 21.90 11.71 -22.30
C ALA A 61 21.68 11.92 -20.79
N LEU A 62 20.47 11.62 -20.33
CA LEU A 62 20.06 11.65 -18.94
C LEU A 62 19.53 10.27 -18.55
N ILE A 63 19.96 9.76 -17.40
CA ILE A 63 19.52 8.47 -16.88
C ILE A 63 18.87 8.70 -15.52
N ASN A 64 17.62 8.31 -15.40
CA ASN A 64 16.85 8.33 -14.16
C ASN A 64 16.95 6.96 -13.50
N PHE A 65 17.27 6.95 -12.21
CA PHE A 65 17.24 5.75 -11.39
C PHE A 65 16.06 5.84 -10.40
N LEU A 66 15.21 4.82 -10.38
CA LEU A 66 14.11 4.68 -9.46
C LEU A 66 14.24 3.35 -8.72
N CYS A 67 14.23 3.40 -7.39
CA CYS A 67 14.28 2.20 -6.55
C CYS A 67 12.86 1.87 -6.09
N ASN A 68 12.33 0.71 -6.53
CA ASN A 68 11.09 0.16 -6.03
C ASN A 68 11.41 -1.01 -5.09
N TYR A 69 10.77 -1.06 -3.92
CA TYR A 69 10.94 -2.17 -2.99
C TYR A 69 9.56 -2.70 -2.60
N LYS A 70 9.43 -4.03 -2.50
CA LYS A 70 8.27 -4.61 -1.84
C LYS A 70 8.34 -4.22 -0.37
N LYS A 71 7.26 -3.68 0.18
CA LYS A 71 7.24 -3.14 1.55
C LYS A 71 7.56 -4.27 2.53
N CYS A 72 8.71 -4.21 3.20
CA CYS A 72 9.13 -5.23 4.15
C CYS A 72 8.27 -5.15 5.40
N SER A 73 7.54 -6.22 5.73
CA SER A 73 6.96 -6.56 7.05
C SER A 73 6.55 -5.38 7.97
N SER A 74 6.02 -4.31 7.37
CA SER A 74 5.69 -3.04 8.01
C SER A 74 4.24 -2.98 8.46
N ILE A 75 3.45 -4.00 8.11
CA ILE A 75 2.05 -4.10 8.50
C ILE A 75 1.95 -4.15 10.04
N PHE A 76 2.87 -4.82 10.73
CA PHE A 76 2.88 -4.80 12.19
C PHE A 76 3.14 -3.40 12.77
N LYS A 77 4.05 -2.61 12.17
CA LYS A 77 4.28 -1.21 12.59
C LYS A 77 3.05 -0.33 12.37
N ILE A 78 2.26 -0.60 11.34
CA ILE A 78 0.99 0.09 11.08
C ILE A 78 -0.03 -0.28 12.17
N PHE A 79 -0.15 -1.56 12.50
CA PHE A 79 -1.01 -2.02 13.61
C PHE A 79 -0.59 -1.35 14.92
N ASP A 80 0.71 -1.29 15.20
CA ASP A 80 1.27 -0.61 16.37
C ASP A 80 0.82 0.85 16.46
N LYS A 81 0.96 1.59 15.36
CA LYS A 81 0.56 2.99 15.29
C LYS A 81 -0.95 3.17 15.49
N ILE A 82 -1.77 2.29 14.91
CA ILE A 82 -3.22 2.35 15.07
C ILE A 82 -3.61 2.05 16.52
N VAL A 83 -2.99 1.04 17.14
CA VAL A 83 -3.24 0.71 18.56
C VAL A 83 -2.90 1.88 19.47
N LEU A 84 -1.76 2.53 19.27
CA LEU A 84 -1.37 3.70 20.04
C LEU A 84 -2.27 4.91 19.78
N LEU A 85 -2.72 5.11 18.54
CA LEU A 85 -3.58 6.24 18.15
C LEU A 85 -4.99 6.11 18.73
N VAL A 86 -5.59 4.93 18.61
CA VAL A 86 -6.95 4.66 19.10
C VAL A 86 -6.94 4.46 20.62
N GLY A 87 -5.85 3.94 21.18
CA GLY A 87 -5.72 3.58 22.58
C GLY A 87 -6.20 2.15 22.83
N LEU A 88 -5.45 1.42 23.67
CA LEU A 88 -5.69 -0.01 23.95
C LEU A 88 -7.09 -0.29 24.50
N ASP A 89 -7.62 0.61 25.33
CA ASP A 89 -8.92 0.46 25.97
C ASP A 89 -10.10 0.67 25.00
N ASN A 90 -9.84 1.28 23.84
CA ASN A 90 -10.84 1.61 22.84
C ASN A 90 -10.93 0.58 21.70
N ILE A 91 -10.10 -0.47 21.73
CA ILE A 91 -10.06 -1.50 20.69
C ILE A 91 -10.60 -2.81 21.26
N VAL A 92 -11.66 -3.32 20.64
CA VAL A 92 -12.21 -4.65 20.95
C VAL A 92 -11.69 -5.71 19.98
N GLN A 93 -11.52 -5.35 18.70
CA GLN A 93 -11.21 -6.32 17.65
C GLN A 93 -10.51 -5.69 16.43
N PHE A 94 -9.53 -6.39 15.89
CA PHE A 94 -9.01 -6.18 14.53
C PHE A 94 -9.61 -7.20 13.56
N ILE A 95 -10.12 -6.72 12.44
CA ILE A 95 -10.64 -7.53 11.34
C ILE A 95 -9.80 -7.25 10.10
N THR A 96 -9.19 -8.29 9.53
CA THR A 96 -8.26 -8.16 8.37
C THR A 96 -8.60 -9.18 7.30
N ASP A 97 -7.98 -9.09 6.13
CA ASP A 97 -8.06 -10.20 5.18
C ASP A 97 -7.47 -11.51 5.77
N ASN A 98 -7.61 -12.59 4.99
CA ASN A 98 -7.22 -13.95 5.38
C ASN A 98 -5.83 -14.34 4.84
N ASP A 99 -5.08 -13.39 4.25
CA ASP A 99 -3.75 -13.60 3.72
C ASP A 99 -2.78 -13.99 4.86
N ALA A 100 -1.78 -14.81 4.53
CA ALA A 100 -0.82 -15.32 5.50
C ALA A 100 -0.09 -14.20 6.25
N THR A 101 0.14 -13.06 5.59
CA THR A 101 0.80 -11.89 6.17
C THR A 101 -0.04 -11.26 7.28
N TYR A 102 -1.33 -11.00 7.02
CA TYR A 102 -2.21 -10.38 8.01
C TYR A 102 -2.56 -11.34 9.15
N LYS A 103 -2.64 -12.65 8.88
CA LYS A 103 -2.73 -13.67 9.93
C LYS A 103 -1.57 -13.59 10.91
N ALA A 104 -0.34 -13.56 10.39
CA ALA A 104 0.86 -13.49 11.22
C ALA A 104 0.91 -12.19 12.04
N VAL A 105 0.56 -11.06 11.42
CA VAL A 105 0.55 -9.76 12.07
C VAL A 105 -0.55 -9.67 13.14
N GLY A 106 -1.76 -10.11 12.82
CA GLY A 106 -2.90 -10.12 13.75
C GLY A 106 -2.62 -10.95 14.99
N LYS A 107 -2.09 -12.16 14.82
CA LYS A 107 -1.64 -13.01 15.94
C LYS A 107 -0.59 -12.32 16.80
N ARG A 108 0.45 -11.76 16.16
CA ARG A 108 1.49 -11.01 16.87
C ARG A 108 0.93 -9.80 17.64
N ALA A 109 -0.09 -9.13 17.12
CA ALA A 109 -0.71 -7.97 17.77
C ALA A 109 -1.47 -8.38 19.03
N VAL A 110 -2.24 -9.47 18.94
CA VAL A 110 -2.92 -10.07 20.10
C VAL A 110 -1.89 -10.51 21.15
N GLU A 111 -0.80 -11.18 20.75
CA GLU A 111 0.28 -11.59 21.66
C GLU A 111 0.97 -10.41 22.34
N LYS A 112 1.20 -9.31 21.62
CA LYS A 112 1.87 -8.11 22.16
C LYS A 112 1.01 -7.38 23.18
N TYR A 113 -0.28 -7.22 22.91
CA TYR A 113 -1.14 -6.28 23.64
C TYR A 113 -2.09 -6.95 24.62
N GLY A 114 -2.62 -8.14 24.29
CA GLY A 114 -3.48 -8.91 25.20
C GLY A 114 -4.84 -8.30 25.55
N THR A 115 -5.20 -7.12 25.02
CA THR A 115 -6.45 -6.42 25.36
C THR A 115 -7.56 -6.53 24.30
N PHE A 116 -7.25 -7.05 23.11
CA PHE A 116 -8.19 -7.15 21.99
C PHE A 116 -8.04 -8.47 21.24
N TYR A 117 -9.03 -8.78 20.40
CA TYR A 117 -9.03 -9.96 19.54
C TYR A 117 -8.61 -9.63 18.10
N TRP A 118 -8.14 -10.64 17.37
CA TRP A 118 -7.97 -10.57 15.91
C TRP A 118 -8.76 -11.69 15.24
N THR A 119 -9.44 -11.36 14.14
CA THR A 119 -10.19 -12.32 13.33
C THR A 119 -10.03 -12.03 11.85
N ALA A 120 -10.10 -13.09 11.02
CA ALA A 120 -10.18 -12.93 9.58
C ALA A 120 -11.54 -12.33 9.16
N CYS A 121 -11.54 -11.62 8.02
CA CYS A 121 -12.70 -10.97 7.44
C CYS A 121 -13.71 -12.00 6.94
N ALA A 122 -14.93 -11.97 7.46
CA ALA A 122 -16.00 -12.88 7.06
C ALA A 122 -16.34 -12.77 5.57
N ALA A 123 -16.39 -11.55 5.01
CA ALA A 123 -16.69 -11.35 3.60
C ALA A 123 -15.65 -12.02 2.70
N HIS A 124 -14.36 -11.87 3.04
CA HIS A 124 -13.29 -12.51 2.30
C HIS A 124 -13.26 -14.04 2.50
N CYS A 125 -13.61 -14.53 3.69
CA CYS A 125 -13.78 -15.97 3.90
C CYS A 125 -14.91 -16.55 3.02
N ILE A 126 -16.03 -15.84 2.90
CA ILE A 126 -17.15 -16.26 2.03
C ILE A 126 -16.69 -16.27 0.56
N ASP A 127 -15.97 -15.25 0.13
CA ASP A 127 -15.42 -15.15 -1.22
C ASP A 127 -14.51 -16.35 -1.55
N LEU A 128 -13.57 -16.69 -0.66
CA LEU A 128 -12.70 -17.88 -0.81
C LEU A 128 -13.50 -19.19 -0.86
N MET A 129 -14.56 -19.33 -0.05
CA MET A 129 -15.44 -20.51 -0.10
C MET A 129 -16.15 -20.61 -1.45
N LEU A 130 -16.64 -19.49 -1.99
CA LEU A 130 -17.29 -19.44 -3.29
C LEU A 130 -16.30 -19.73 -4.43
N GLU A 131 -15.08 -19.22 -4.35
CA GLU A 131 -14.00 -19.55 -5.29
C GLU A 131 -13.71 -21.05 -5.30
N ASP A 132 -13.59 -21.67 -4.13
CA ASP A 132 -13.39 -23.12 -4.02
C ASP A 132 -14.56 -23.92 -4.61
N MET A 133 -15.80 -23.47 -4.38
CA MET A 133 -17.00 -24.08 -4.98
C MET A 133 -17.07 -23.90 -6.49
N ALA A 134 -16.41 -22.87 -7.03
CA ALA A 134 -16.33 -22.60 -8.46
C ALA A 134 -15.22 -23.39 -9.17
N LYS A 135 -14.29 -24.02 -8.43
CA LYS A 135 -13.19 -24.82 -9.01
C LYS A 135 -13.74 -26.10 -9.66
N PRO A 136 -13.61 -26.26 -10.99
CA PRO A 136 -14.13 -27.43 -11.71
C PRO A 136 -13.53 -28.74 -11.22
N ASP A 137 -12.28 -28.72 -10.76
CA ASP A 137 -11.56 -29.91 -10.29
C ASP A 137 -12.11 -30.44 -8.96
N LEU A 138 -12.67 -29.55 -8.12
CA LEU A 138 -13.28 -29.90 -6.84
C LEU A 138 -14.78 -30.19 -6.99
N PHE A 139 -15.47 -29.39 -7.81
CA PHE A 139 -16.91 -29.49 -8.03
C PHE A 139 -17.26 -29.47 -9.53
N PRO A 140 -17.04 -30.58 -10.26
CA PRO A 140 -17.31 -30.64 -11.71
C PRO A 140 -18.77 -30.33 -12.06
N VAL A 141 -19.69 -30.67 -11.16
CA VAL A 141 -21.14 -30.41 -11.31
C VAL A 141 -21.47 -28.92 -11.42
N ASN A 142 -20.64 -28.04 -10.83
CA ASN A 142 -20.86 -26.61 -10.86
C ASN A 142 -20.35 -25.96 -12.15
N ALA A 143 -19.52 -26.65 -12.95
CA ALA A 143 -18.82 -26.06 -14.10
C ALA A 143 -19.77 -25.40 -15.11
N CYS A 144 -20.90 -26.06 -15.45
CA CYS A 144 -21.89 -25.50 -16.37
C CYS A 144 -22.57 -24.24 -15.79
N THR A 145 -22.82 -24.21 -14.49
CA THR A 145 -23.42 -23.06 -13.79
C THR A 145 -22.45 -21.88 -13.77
N ILE A 146 -21.17 -22.11 -13.47
CA ILE A 146 -20.13 -21.07 -13.48
C ILE A 146 -19.93 -20.51 -14.89
N GLU A 147 -19.85 -21.37 -15.91
CA GLU A 147 -19.71 -20.94 -17.31
C GLU A 147 -20.89 -20.04 -17.76
N ARG A 148 -22.11 -20.39 -17.34
CA ARG A 148 -23.31 -19.56 -17.59
C ARG A 148 -23.26 -18.24 -16.83
N ALA A 149 -22.84 -18.25 -15.56
CA ALA A 149 -22.70 -17.05 -14.76
C ALA A 149 -21.70 -16.06 -15.39
N TRP A 150 -20.53 -16.54 -15.84
CA TRP A 150 -19.53 -15.73 -16.53
C TRP A 150 -20.01 -15.10 -17.83
N LYS A 151 -20.94 -15.75 -18.55
CA LYS A 151 -21.56 -15.17 -19.75
C LYS A 151 -22.43 -13.96 -19.42
N VAL A 152 -22.99 -13.90 -18.21
CA VAL A 152 -23.82 -12.78 -17.74
C VAL A 152 -22.97 -11.69 -17.09
N THR A 153 -21.95 -12.06 -16.32
CA THR A 153 -21.11 -11.13 -15.55
C THR A 153 -19.93 -10.56 -16.34
N LYS A 154 -19.98 -10.47 -17.68
CA LYS A 154 -18.93 -9.81 -18.49
C LYS A 154 -18.81 -8.31 -18.13
N VAL A 155 -18.16 -8.01 -17.01
CA VAL A 155 -17.40 -6.79 -16.78
C VAL A 155 -15.99 -7.14 -17.24
N HIS A 156 -15.53 -6.50 -18.32
CA HIS A 156 -14.14 -6.64 -18.77
C HIS A 156 -13.23 -6.14 -17.65
N LEU A 157 -12.52 -7.05 -17.00
CA LEU A 157 -11.34 -6.73 -16.22
C LEU A 157 -10.15 -6.95 -17.14
N GLU A 158 -9.73 -5.88 -17.82
CA GLU A 158 -8.38 -5.73 -18.39
C GLU A 158 -7.39 -5.32 -17.29
#